data_AF-A0A1E4JE90-F1
#
_entry.id   AF-A0A1E4JE90-F1
#
_cell.length_a   1.000
_cell.length_b   1.000
_cell.length_c   1.000
_cell.angle_alpha   90.00
_cell.angle_beta   90.00
_cell.angle_gamma   90.00
#
_symmetry.space_group_name_H-M   'P 1'
#
loop_
_entity.id
_entity.type
_entity.pdbx_description
1 polymer ?
#
loop_
_entity_poly.entity_id
_entity_poly.type
_entity_poly.pdbx_seq_one_letter_code
_entity_poly.pdbx_strand_id
1 'polypeptide(L)'
;MRPRQLWLGGLAVLLLCAVAGVVLLRGAEETEAAGGAARGKAAPVLPTTPVPAVEPVELVALTPEDAVKINAAVPFSRAPNPAARPLHLKQTDIDRSRSVDCLAAAAYYEAATEGDDGQRAVVQVVLNRLRHPAFPKSICGVVFQGAERSTGCQFTFTCDGSLARTPSAAGWKRAREIADSALKGRVYKPVGYSTHYHTNWVVPYWSETLDKVVAVGTHLFFRWSGGWGRPPAFREGYAGAEPAIALIARLSPAHAGDVQLAADGSVIPANASAAAKSTISVSASDDSFILLLDAKASPASFPALALTTCGTRDFCKLLGWTDPHHAPKALPVTPDQHKAMSFSYLRNRSNGFEKLLWNCKQFPRPDPNQCMKG
;
A
#
# COMPACT_ATOMS: atom_id res chain seq x y z
N MET A 1 73.03 -45.43 19.60
CA MET A 1 74.41 -44.94 19.88
C MET A 1 74.51 -43.49 19.43
N ARG A 2 74.93 -42.61 20.34
CA ARG A 2 75.26 -41.17 20.13
C ARG A 2 76.53 -41.02 19.24
N PRO A 3 77.18 -39.83 19.11
CA PRO A 3 76.81 -38.57 18.43
C PRO A 3 78.01 -38.00 17.61
N ARG A 4 77.94 -36.75 17.07
CA ARG A 4 79.04 -35.75 16.97
C ARG A 4 78.53 -34.44 16.32
N GLN A 5 78.37 -33.33 17.06
CA GLN A 5 79.34 -32.24 17.39
C GLN A 5 79.56 -31.27 16.21
N LEU A 6 79.08 -30.00 16.28
CA LEU A 6 79.57 -28.79 16.98
C LEU A 6 80.60 -27.97 16.16
N TRP A 7 80.25 -26.74 15.78
CA TRP A 7 81.10 -25.53 15.59
C TRP A 7 80.14 -24.32 15.72
N LEU A 8 80.03 -23.53 16.80
CA LEU A 8 80.94 -22.61 17.53
C LEU A 8 81.51 -21.43 16.70
N GLY A 9 81.16 -20.22 17.15
CA GLY A 9 81.79 -18.93 16.83
C GLY A 9 80.73 -17.82 16.65
N GLY A 10 80.66 -16.73 17.43
CA GLY A 10 81.48 -16.23 18.52
C GLY A 10 81.18 -14.74 18.77
N LEU A 11 81.00 -14.42 20.06
CA LEU A 11 81.24 -13.16 20.77
C LEU A 11 80.53 -11.83 20.42
N ALA A 12 79.95 -11.30 21.49
CA ALA A 12 79.48 -9.95 21.72
C ALA A 12 80.64 -8.96 21.97
N VAL A 13 80.40 -7.68 21.66
CA VAL A 13 81.10 -6.53 22.25
C VAL A 13 80.06 -5.49 22.69
N LEU A 14 80.29 -4.95 23.89
CA LEU A 14 79.46 -4.14 24.76
C LEU A 14 79.77 -2.62 24.67
N LEU A 15 78.78 -1.81 25.11
CA LEU A 15 78.86 -0.48 25.79
C LEU A 15 79.39 0.75 24.99
N LEU A 16 78.54 1.74 24.64
CA LEU A 16 78.11 2.95 25.42
C LEU A 16 79.17 4.08 25.46
N CYS A 17 78.88 5.23 24.82
CA CYS A 17 78.84 6.58 25.42
C CYS A 17 78.67 7.69 24.37
N ALA A 18 77.96 8.73 24.79
CA ALA A 18 77.44 9.86 24.03
C ALA A 18 78.50 10.89 23.58
N VAL A 19 78.17 11.71 22.56
CA VAL A 19 77.92 13.17 22.67
C VAL A 19 78.03 13.85 21.29
N ALA A 20 76.95 14.57 20.94
CA ALA A 20 76.83 15.78 20.12
C ALA A 20 77.50 15.92 18.73
N GLY A 21 76.66 16.23 17.74
CA GLY A 21 77.02 17.17 16.67
C GLY A 21 76.58 16.78 15.26
N VAL A 22 75.93 17.73 14.57
CA VAL A 22 75.67 17.80 13.11
C VAL A 22 74.32 17.24 12.61
N VAL A 23 73.24 17.95 12.94
CA VAL A 23 72.47 18.84 12.02
C VAL A 23 72.49 18.50 10.51
N LEU A 24 71.27 18.25 9.98
CA LEU A 24 70.77 18.32 8.58
C LEU A 24 70.89 17.06 7.68
N LEU A 25 69.76 16.35 7.46
CA LEU A 25 68.97 16.36 6.21
C LEU A 25 67.83 15.31 6.21
N ARG A 26 66.59 15.83 6.21
CA ARG A 26 65.38 15.41 5.47
C ARG A 26 64.81 13.99 5.64
N GLY A 27 63.57 13.95 6.15
CA GLY A 27 62.57 12.92 5.85
C GLY A 27 61.64 12.64 7.03
N ALA A 28 60.60 13.46 7.23
CA ALA A 28 59.53 13.17 8.18
C ALA A 28 58.63 12.07 7.59
N GLU A 29 58.69 10.86 8.13
CA GLU A 29 57.61 9.88 8.00
C GLU A 29 56.61 10.16 9.11
N GLU A 30 55.55 10.89 8.78
CA GLU A 30 54.37 10.99 9.65
C GLU A 30 53.64 9.65 9.62
N THR A 31 53.71 8.93 10.74
CA THR A 31 52.73 7.91 11.09
C THR A 31 51.36 8.56 11.25
N GLU A 32 50.55 8.57 10.19
CA GLU A 32 49.12 8.81 10.32
C GLU A 32 48.46 7.60 10.99
N ALA A 33 48.13 7.79 12.27
CA ALA A 33 47.13 7.01 12.95
C ALA A 33 45.82 7.08 12.14
N ALA A 34 45.46 5.98 11.50
CA ALA A 34 44.18 5.81 10.83
C ALA A 34 43.06 5.89 11.88
N GLY A 35 42.59 7.12 12.13
CA GLY A 35 41.36 7.39 12.83
C GLY A 35 40.22 6.69 12.12
N GLY A 36 39.61 5.73 12.80
CA GLY A 36 38.38 5.09 12.36
C GLY A 36 37.28 6.15 12.23
N ALA A 37 37.16 6.75 11.05
CA ALA A 37 35.98 7.50 10.66
C ALA A 37 34.84 6.49 10.58
N ALA A 38 33.99 6.50 11.60
CA ALA A 38 32.68 5.90 11.53
C ALA A 38 32.01 6.39 10.26
N ARG A 39 31.91 5.51 9.25
CA ARG A 39 31.08 5.72 8.06
C ARG A 39 29.65 5.86 8.58
N GLY A 40 29.23 7.10 8.85
CA GLY A 40 27.84 7.43 9.07
C GLY A 40 27.06 6.87 7.89
N LYS A 41 26.17 5.92 8.14
CA LYS A 41 25.25 5.43 7.11
C LYS A 41 24.45 6.65 6.67
N ALA A 42 24.79 7.21 5.51
CA ALA A 42 24.01 8.27 4.90
C ALA A 42 22.56 7.82 4.88
N ALA A 43 21.67 8.61 5.49
CA ALA A 43 20.25 8.32 5.50
C ALA A 43 19.80 8.11 4.05
N PRO A 44 19.07 7.04 3.73
CA PRO A 44 18.77 6.77 2.34
C PRO A 44 17.91 7.91 1.80
N VAL A 45 18.40 8.57 0.74
CA VAL A 45 17.79 9.78 0.16
C VAL A 45 16.51 9.37 -0.55
N LEU A 46 15.38 10.01 -0.18
CA LEU A 46 14.12 9.87 -0.90
C LEU A 46 14.27 10.50 -2.30
N PRO A 47 13.58 9.97 -3.32
CA PRO A 47 13.55 10.63 -4.62
C PRO A 47 13.04 12.07 -4.46
N THR A 48 13.75 13.03 -5.05
CA THR A 48 13.40 14.46 -4.99
C THR A 48 12.37 14.87 -6.04
N THR A 49 12.07 13.98 -6.99
CA THR A 49 11.01 14.18 -7.97
C THR A 49 9.64 13.90 -7.34
N PRO A 50 8.55 14.54 -7.78
CA PRO A 50 7.20 14.22 -7.33
C PRO A 50 6.87 12.73 -7.53
N VAL A 51 5.99 12.19 -6.69
CA VAL A 51 5.48 10.83 -6.85
C VAL A 51 4.75 10.75 -8.19
N PRO A 52 5.17 9.88 -9.12
CA PRO A 52 4.50 9.74 -10.40
C PRO A 52 3.08 9.17 -10.23
N ALA A 53 2.14 9.67 -11.02
CA ALA A 53 0.76 9.18 -11.04
C ALA A 53 0.71 7.73 -11.56
N VAL A 54 -0.20 6.91 -11.01
CA VAL A 54 -0.52 5.59 -11.55
C VAL A 54 -1.69 5.78 -12.50
N GLU A 55 -1.43 5.73 -13.80
CA GLU A 55 -2.46 5.94 -14.81
C GLU A 55 -3.20 4.63 -15.14
N PRO A 56 -4.50 4.69 -15.50
CA PRO A 56 -5.26 3.52 -15.93
C PRO A 56 -4.64 2.80 -17.14
N VAL A 57 -4.75 1.48 -17.20
CA VAL A 57 -4.24 0.70 -18.33
C VAL A 57 -5.11 0.93 -19.58
N GLU A 58 -4.62 1.72 -20.53
CA GLU A 58 -5.13 1.76 -21.91
C GLU A 58 -4.28 0.82 -22.77
N LEU A 59 -4.92 -0.21 -23.34
CA LEU A 59 -4.23 -1.21 -24.15
C LEU A 59 -4.13 -0.73 -25.60
N VAL A 60 -2.92 -0.75 -26.15
CA VAL A 60 -2.72 -0.52 -27.59
C VAL A 60 -3.40 -1.65 -28.36
N ALA A 61 -4.18 -1.34 -29.39
CA ALA A 61 -4.81 -2.32 -30.26
C ALA A 61 -3.75 -3.05 -31.12
N LEU A 62 -3.22 -4.16 -30.58
CA LEU A 62 -2.22 -5.01 -31.21
C LEU A 62 -2.69 -6.47 -31.18
N THR A 63 -2.18 -7.28 -32.13
CA THR A 63 -2.35 -8.73 -32.06
C THR A 63 -1.52 -9.31 -30.89
N PRO A 64 -1.96 -10.40 -30.25
CA PRO A 64 -1.15 -11.09 -29.24
C PRO A 64 0.26 -11.45 -29.72
N GLU A 65 0.39 -11.89 -30.98
CA GLU A 65 1.66 -12.29 -31.57
C GLU A 65 2.63 -11.11 -31.70
N ASP A 66 2.12 -9.95 -32.11
CA ASP A 66 2.95 -8.75 -32.24
C ASP A 66 3.30 -8.17 -30.86
N ALA A 67 2.38 -8.23 -29.90
CA ALA A 67 2.67 -7.88 -28.51
C ALA A 67 3.79 -8.75 -27.92
N VAL A 68 3.78 -10.06 -28.17
CA VAL A 68 4.86 -10.97 -27.76
C VAL A 68 6.21 -10.57 -28.38
N LYS A 69 6.24 -10.26 -29.67
CA LYS A 69 7.47 -9.82 -30.36
C LYS A 69 8.01 -8.50 -29.79
N ILE A 70 7.15 -7.51 -29.59
CA ILE A 70 7.52 -6.20 -29.03
C ILE A 70 8.10 -6.38 -27.63
N ASN A 71 7.40 -7.12 -26.77
CA ASN A 71 7.83 -7.38 -25.41
C ASN A 71 9.15 -8.16 -25.33
N ALA A 72 9.38 -9.09 -26.26
CA ALA A 72 10.63 -9.84 -26.37
C ALA A 72 11.81 -8.97 -26.81
N ALA A 73 11.58 -7.95 -27.65
CA ALA A 73 12.61 -7.03 -28.14
C ALA A 73 13.12 -6.07 -27.05
N VAL A 74 12.28 -5.70 -26.08
CA VAL A 74 12.69 -4.87 -24.94
C VAL A 74 13.63 -5.71 -24.04
N PRO A 75 14.84 -5.26 -23.68
CA PRO A 75 15.72 -6.03 -22.79
C PRO A 75 15.27 -5.94 -21.32
N PHE A 76 15.66 -6.92 -20.50
CA PHE A 76 15.57 -6.80 -19.05
C PHE A 76 16.63 -5.83 -18.51
N SER A 77 16.28 -5.09 -17.45
CA SER A 77 17.16 -4.16 -16.77
C SER A 77 18.35 -4.89 -16.17
N ARG A 78 19.55 -4.33 -16.38
CA ARG A 78 20.81 -4.82 -15.79
C ARG A 78 21.10 -4.22 -14.42
N ALA A 79 20.26 -3.31 -13.94
CA ALA A 79 20.45 -2.67 -12.66
C ALA A 79 20.15 -3.63 -11.49
N PRO A 80 20.73 -3.42 -10.29
CA PRO A 80 20.53 -4.32 -9.16
C PRO A 80 19.05 -4.55 -8.83
N ASN A 81 18.67 -5.82 -8.64
CA ASN A 81 17.31 -6.23 -8.27
C ASN A 81 17.32 -6.88 -6.87
N PRO A 82 17.51 -6.10 -5.79
CA PRO A 82 17.49 -6.65 -4.44
C PRO A 82 16.08 -7.14 -4.08
N ALA A 83 16.01 -8.22 -3.31
CA ALA A 83 14.75 -8.68 -2.74
C ALA A 83 14.12 -7.60 -1.85
N ALA A 84 12.79 -7.50 -1.87
CA ALA A 84 12.06 -6.66 -0.94
C ALA A 84 12.33 -7.07 0.51
N ARG A 85 12.24 -6.12 1.44
CA ARG A 85 12.29 -6.45 2.88
C ARG A 85 11.04 -7.24 3.28
N PRO A 86 11.15 -8.25 4.16
CA PRO A 86 9.98 -8.92 4.76
C PRO A 86 8.99 -7.90 5.34
N LEU A 87 7.70 -8.17 5.15
CA LEU A 87 6.62 -7.38 5.72
C LEU A 87 6.11 -8.06 6.99
N HIS A 88 6.00 -7.28 8.07
CA HIS A 88 5.36 -7.71 9.30
C HIS A 88 4.33 -6.64 9.67
N LEU A 89 3.06 -7.03 9.67
CA LEU A 89 1.95 -6.15 10.01
C LEU A 89 1.47 -6.44 11.43
N LYS A 90 1.16 -5.40 12.18
CA LYS A 90 0.37 -5.52 13.42
C LYS A 90 -1.10 -5.34 13.02
N GLN A 91 -1.86 -6.42 13.12
CA GLN A 91 -3.26 -6.47 12.66
C GLN A 91 -4.11 -7.12 13.73
N THR A 92 -5.39 -6.74 13.78
CA THR A 92 -6.41 -7.51 14.47
C THR A 92 -6.68 -8.81 13.68
N ASP A 93 -7.34 -9.79 14.31
CA ASP A 93 -7.68 -11.04 13.62
C ASP A 93 -8.59 -10.82 12.40
N ILE A 94 -9.54 -9.88 12.50
CA ILE A 94 -10.43 -9.54 11.40
C ILE A 94 -9.68 -8.86 10.24
N ASP A 95 -8.79 -7.91 10.54
CA ASP A 95 -7.97 -7.26 9.52
C ASP A 95 -7.03 -8.25 8.84
N ARG A 96 -6.43 -9.16 9.60
CA ARG A 96 -5.57 -10.20 9.05
C ARG A 96 -6.34 -11.13 8.12
N SER A 97 -7.53 -11.58 8.51
CA SER A 97 -8.35 -12.42 7.63
C SER A 97 -8.68 -11.70 6.33
N ARG A 98 -9.06 -10.42 6.41
CA ARG A 98 -9.34 -9.59 5.23
C ARG A 98 -8.11 -9.42 4.33
N SER A 99 -6.94 -9.15 4.90
CA SER A 99 -5.69 -9.06 4.13
C SER A 99 -5.38 -10.37 3.39
N VAL A 100 -5.53 -11.53 4.07
CA VAL A 100 -5.32 -12.84 3.45
C VAL A 100 -6.27 -13.03 2.27
N ASP A 101 -7.55 -12.72 2.44
CA ASP A 101 -8.57 -12.97 1.43
C ASP A 101 -8.45 -12.01 0.22
N CYS A 102 -8.09 -10.74 0.46
CA CYS A 102 -7.78 -9.78 -0.61
C CYS A 102 -6.52 -10.18 -1.41
N LEU A 103 -5.45 -10.62 -0.74
CA LEU A 103 -4.26 -11.16 -1.43
C LEU A 103 -4.57 -12.44 -2.20
N ALA A 104 -5.39 -13.32 -1.62
CA ALA A 104 -5.80 -14.56 -2.27
C ALA A 104 -6.65 -14.29 -3.52
N ALA A 105 -7.52 -13.28 -3.48
CA ALA A 105 -8.27 -12.83 -4.65
C ALA A 105 -7.31 -12.38 -5.77
N ALA A 106 -6.36 -11.49 -5.46
CA ALA A 106 -5.36 -11.06 -6.43
C ALA A 106 -4.56 -12.26 -6.98
N ALA A 107 -4.04 -13.14 -6.12
CA ALA A 107 -3.29 -14.32 -6.55
C ALA A 107 -4.10 -15.24 -7.46
N TYR A 108 -5.35 -15.55 -7.09
CA TYR A 108 -6.19 -16.49 -7.83
C TYR A 108 -6.62 -15.92 -9.18
N TYR A 109 -7.20 -14.73 -9.21
CA TYR A 109 -7.78 -14.20 -10.43
C TYR A 109 -6.74 -13.70 -11.43
N GLU A 110 -5.55 -13.31 -10.96
CA GLU A 110 -4.48 -12.83 -11.85
C GLU A 110 -3.53 -13.95 -12.28
N ALA A 111 -3.28 -14.95 -11.43
CA ALA A 111 -2.15 -15.85 -11.63
C ALA A 111 -2.42 -17.33 -11.29
N ALA A 112 -3.68 -17.77 -11.16
CA ALA A 112 -3.97 -19.18 -10.89
C ALA A 112 -3.38 -20.14 -11.93
N THR A 113 -3.35 -19.74 -13.20
CA THR A 113 -2.80 -20.52 -14.33
C THR A 113 -1.27 -20.48 -14.43
N GLU A 114 -0.63 -19.54 -13.74
CA GLU A 114 0.83 -19.35 -13.74
C GLU A 114 1.54 -20.18 -12.65
N GLY A 115 0.78 -20.98 -11.89
CA GLY A 115 1.28 -21.78 -10.79
C GLY A 115 1.71 -20.95 -9.57
N ASP A 116 2.36 -21.60 -8.61
CA ASP A 116 2.69 -20.98 -7.32
C ASP A 116 3.63 -19.78 -7.45
N ASP A 117 4.54 -19.80 -8.43
CA ASP A 117 5.49 -18.71 -8.66
C ASP A 117 4.79 -17.45 -9.15
N GLY A 118 3.86 -17.57 -10.11
CA GLY A 118 3.05 -16.43 -10.57
C GLY A 118 2.20 -15.84 -9.44
N GLN A 119 1.56 -16.68 -8.64
CA GLN A 119 0.78 -16.22 -7.49
C GLN A 119 1.64 -15.50 -6.44
N ARG A 120 2.81 -16.05 -6.10
CA ARG A 120 3.77 -15.40 -5.20
C ARG A 120 4.26 -14.06 -5.74
N ALA A 121 4.48 -13.98 -7.06
CA ALA A 121 4.92 -12.76 -7.73
C ALA A 121 3.86 -11.64 -7.65
N VAL A 122 2.60 -11.94 -7.95
CA VAL A 122 1.48 -10.98 -7.83
C VAL A 122 1.29 -10.52 -6.38
N VAL A 123 1.31 -11.45 -5.42
CA VAL A 123 1.22 -11.11 -3.99
C VAL A 123 2.36 -10.17 -3.57
N GLN A 124 3.58 -10.44 -4.00
CA GLN A 124 4.72 -9.57 -3.69
C GLN A 124 4.57 -8.17 -4.29
N VAL A 125 4.00 -8.03 -5.49
CA VAL A 125 3.68 -6.73 -6.09
C VAL A 125 2.67 -5.95 -5.24
N VAL A 126 1.60 -6.60 -4.75
CA VAL A 126 0.63 -5.95 -3.84
C VAL A 126 1.33 -5.43 -2.59
N LEU A 127 2.21 -6.22 -1.97
CA LEU A 127 2.96 -5.81 -0.78
C LEU A 127 3.98 -4.70 -1.07
N ASN A 128 4.55 -4.68 -2.27
CA ASN A 128 5.42 -3.58 -2.73
C ASN A 128 4.61 -2.29 -2.88
N ARG A 129 3.44 -2.35 -3.53
CA ARG A 129 2.52 -1.21 -3.68
C ARG A 129 2.12 -0.63 -2.32
N LEU A 130 1.72 -1.47 -1.37
CA LEU A 130 1.38 -1.04 0.00
C LEU A 130 2.46 -0.11 0.61
N ARG A 131 3.72 -0.45 0.39
CA ARG A 131 4.89 0.26 0.94
C ARG A 131 5.34 1.47 0.12
N HIS A 132 4.81 1.67 -1.08
CA HIS A 132 5.20 2.76 -1.97
C HIS A 132 4.19 3.93 -1.89
N PRO A 133 4.62 5.20 -1.82
CA PRO A 133 3.71 6.33 -1.57
C PRO A 133 2.64 6.55 -2.64
N ALA A 134 2.84 6.07 -3.87
CA ALA A 134 1.87 6.18 -4.96
C ALA A 134 0.58 5.35 -4.81
N PHE A 135 0.51 4.43 -3.82
CA PHE A 135 -0.60 3.47 -3.72
C PHE A 135 -1.32 3.55 -2.37
N PRO A 136 -2.52 2.97 -2.26
CA PRO A 136 -3.23 2.83 -0.99
C PRO A 136 -2.39 2.14 0.10
N LYS A 137 -2.78 2.40 1.35
CA LYS A 137 -2.03 2.00 2.55
C LYS A 137 -2.68 0.84 3.30
N SER A 138 -3.60 0.12 2.64
CA SER A 138 -4.17 -1.15 3.08
C SER A 138 -4.10 -2.16 1.95
N ILE A 139 -4.05 -3.45 2.26
CA ILE A 139 -3.90 -4.50 1.25
C ILE A 139 -5.15 -4.57 0.38
N CYS A 140 -6.33 -4.59 0.99
CA CYS A 140 -7.58 -4.57 0.25
C CYS A 140 -7.75 -3.26 -0.54
N GLY A 141 -7.26 -2.14 -0.01
CA GLY A 141 -7.23 -0.87 -0.72
C GLY A 141 -6.39 -0.93 -2.00
N VAL A 142 -5.24 -1.62 -1.99
CA VAL A 142 -4.41 -1.83 -3.18
C VAL A 142 -5.08 -2.76 -4.18
N VAL A 143 -5.66 -3.88 -3.72
CA VAL A 143 -6.26 -4.89 -4.58
C VAL A 143 -7.54 -4.38 -5.27
N PHE A 144 -8.37 -3.62 -4.55
CA PHE A 144 -9.65 -3.12 -5.05
C PHE A 144 -9.61 -1.63 -5.42
N GLN A 145 -8.42 -1.08 -5.68
CA GLN A 145 -8.28 0.31 -6.10
C GLN A 145 -8.98 0.53 -7.46
N GLY A 146 -9.95 1.45 -7.48
CA GLY A 146 -10.71 1.78 -8.68
C GLY A 146 -11.84 0.81 -9.01
N ALA A 147 -12.13 -0.16 -8.13
CA ALA A 147 -13.18 -1.16 -8.35
C ALA A 147 -14.61 -0.56 -8.42
N GLU A 148 -14.78 0.70 -8.02
CA GLU A 148 -16.02 1.45 -8.17
C GLU A 148 -16.31 1.91 -9.61
N ARG A 149 -15.35 1.74 -10.53
CA ARG A 149 -15.42 2.22 -11.92
C ARG A 149 -15.74 1.07 -12.87
N SER A 150 -16.32 1.39 -14.02
CA SER A 150 -16.55 0.42 -15.10
C SER A 150 -15.26 0.05 -15.85
N THR A 151 -14.27 0.96 -15.88
CA THR A 151 -12.96 0.76 -16.52
C THR A 151 -11.85 1.44 -15.71
N GLY A 152 -10.60 1.02 -15.92
CA GLY A 152 -9.44 1.64 -15.29
C GLY A 152 -9.16 1.16 -13.87
N CYS A 153 -9.56 -0.07 -13.57
CA CYS A 153 -9.33 -0.72 -12.29
C CYS A 153 -7.89 -1.22 -12.19
N GLN A 154 -7.30 -1.13 -11.00
CA GLN A 154 -5.90 -1.47 -10.80
C GLN A 154 -5.63 -2.97 -11.08
N PHE A 155 -6.60 -3.81 -10.78
CA PHE A 155 -6.64 -5.22 -11.15
C PHE A 155 -7.90 -5.43 -11.98
N THR A 156 -7.77 -6.00 -13.19
CA THR A 156 -8.89 -6.06 -14.13
C THR A 156 -10.03 -6.94 -13.62
N PHE A 157 -9.70 -7.97 -12.84
CA PHE A 157 -10.71 -8.90 -12.28
C PHE A 157 -11.77 -8.21 -11.41
N THR A 158 -11.47 -7.02 -10.87
CA THR A 158 -12.41 -6.29 -10.00
C THR A 158 -13.52 -5.60 -10.78
N CYS A 159 -13.40 -5.49 -12.11
CA CYS A 159 -14.33 -4.72 -12.97
C CYS A 159 -14.73 -5.45 -14.26
N ASP A 160 -14.03 -6.51 -14.65
CA ASP A 160 -14.32 -7.31 -15.86
C ASP A 160 -15.39 -8.40 -15.65
N GLY A 161 -15.98 -8.48 -14.45
CA GLY A 161 -16.97 -9.50 -14.08
C GLY A 161 -16.37 -10.85 -13.65
N SER A 162 -15.04 -11.00 -13.60
CA SER A 162 -14.37 -12.24 -13.16
C SER A 162 -14.80 -12.69 -11.76
N LEU A 163 -15.12 -11.74 -10.87
CA LEU A 163 -15.64 -12.02 -9.53
C LEU A 163 -17.02 -12.68 -9.49
N ALA A 164 -17.73 -12.79 -10.63
CA ALA A 164 -18.94 -13.62 -10.71
C ALA A 164 -18.60 -15.13 -10.68
N ARG A 165 -17.39 -15.52 -11.10
CA ARG A 165 -16.96 -16.94 -11.13
C ARG A 165 -16.48 -17.37 -9.76
N THR A 166 -16.98 -18.48 -9.24
CA THR A 166 -16.48 -19.03 -7.96
C THR A 166 -15.13 -19.71 -8.16
N PRO A 167 -14.09 -19.36 -7.38
CA PRO A 167 -12.82 -20.07 -7.38
C PRO A 167 -13.00 -21.54 -7.03
N SER A 168 -12.18 -22.43 -7.62
CA SER A 168 -12.12 -23.82 -7.15
C SER A 168 -11.65 -23.86 -5.70
N ALA A 169 -12.20 -24.78 -4.88
CA ALA A 169 -11.84 -24.89 -3.47
C ALA A 169 -10.32 -25.10 -3.27
N ALA A 170 -9.71 -25.96 -4.09
CA ALA A 170 -8.28 -26.23 -4.03
C ALA A 170 -7.43 -25.02 -4.43
N GLY A 171 -7.81 -24.31 -5.50
CA GLY A 171 -7.09 -23.13 -5.96
C GLY A 171 -7.23 -21.95 -4.98
N TRP A 172 -8.41 -21.76 -4.39
CA TRP A 172 -8.63 -20.75 -3.35
C TRP A 172 -7.79 -21.03 -2.09
N LYS A 173 -7.80 -22.28 -1.62
CA LYS A 173 -6.97 -22.71 -0.48
C LYS A 173 -5.50 -22.42 -0.73
N ARG A 174 -4.99 -22.79 -1.91
CA ARG A 174 -3.61 -22.50 -2.32
C ARG A 174 -3.29 -21.00 -2.32
N ALA A 175 -4.16 -20.19 -2.91
CA ALA A 175 -4.00 -18.74 -2.95
C ALA A 175 -3.93 -18.13 -1.55
N ARG A 176 -4.78 -18.60 -0.62
CA ARG A 176 -4.76 -18.17 0.80
C ARG A 176 -3.48 -18.60 1.53
N GLU A 177 -2.96 -19.80 1.26
CA GLU A 177 -1.69 -20.26 1.86
C GLU A 177 -0.49 -19.42 1.40
N ILE A 178 -0.48 -19.03 0.13
CA ILE A 178 0.53 -18.12 -0.43
C ILE A 178 0.41 -16.73 0.21
N ALA A 179 -0.81 -16.20 0.30
CA ALA A 179 -1.09 -14.92 0.95
C ALA A 179 -0.64 -14.89 2.43
N ASP A 180 -1.06 -15.88 3.23
CA ASP A 180 -0.69 -15.97 4.64
C ASP A 180 0.83 -16.16 4.84
N SER A 181 1.49 -16.94 3.97
CA SER A 181 2.95 -17.07 3.98
C SER A 181 3.66 -15.74 3.73
N ALA A 182 3.15 -14.94 2.80
CA ALA A 182 3.71 -13.62 2.50
C ALA A 182 3.52 -12.64 3.69
N LEU A 183 2.36 -12.66 4.34
CA LEU A 183 2.08 -11.87 5.54
C LEU A 183 2.90 -12.29 6.77
N LYS A 184 3.37 -13.55 6.80
CA LYS A 184 4.36 -14.05 7.76
C LYS A 184 5.80 -13.63 7.42
N GLY A 185 5.99 -12.83 6.38
CA GLY A 185 7.29 -12.28 5.99
C GLY A 185 8.01 -13.06 4.90
N ARG A 186 7.37 -14.04 4.25
CA ARG A 186 7.98 -14.73 3.11
C ARG A 186 8.05 -13.81 1.90
N VAL A 187 9.26 -13.58 1.39
CA VAL A 187 9.52 -12.69 0.26
C VAL A 187 9.72 -13.51 -1.02
N TYR A 188 9.00 -13.14 -2.09
CA TYR A 188 9.27 -13.66 -3.42
C TYR A 188 10.36 -12.83 -4.09
N LYS A 189 11.61 -13.26 -3.94
CA LYS A 189 12.81 -12.49 -4.33
C LYS A 189 12.87 -12.09 -5.81
N PRO A 190 12.46 -12.92 -6.80
CA PRO A 190 12.69 -12.62 -8.22
C PRO A 190 12.11 -11.29 -8.70
N VAL A 191 10.94 -10.88 -8.18
CA VAL A 191 10.29 -9.63 -8.59
C VAL A 191 10.81 -8.39 -7.85
N GLY A 192 11.72 -8.54 -6.88
CA GLY A 192 12.31 -7.45 -6.11
C GLY A 192 11.27 -6.41 -5.66
N TYR A 193 11.42 -5.18 -6.18
CA TYR A 193 10.58 -4.02 -5.88
C TYR A 193 9.58 -3.65 -6.99
N SER A 194 9.25 -4.60 -7.87
CA SER A 194 8.25 -4.37 -8.92
C SER A 194 6.90 -3.96 -8.33
N THR A 195 6.27 -2.97 -8.98
CA THR A 195 4.93 -2.46 -8.65
C THR A 195 3.97 -2.59 -9.83
N HIS A 196 4.45 -3.02 -10.99
CA HIS A 196 3.66 -3.19 -12.20
C HIS A 196 3.99 -4.54 -12.82
N TYR A 197 3.01 -5.12 -13.50
CA TYR A 197 3.20 -6.28 -14.35
C TYR A 197 2.12 -6.30 -15.43
N HIS A 198 2.38 -7.03 -16.50
CA HIS A 198 1.40 -7.39 -17.50
C HIS A 198 1.80 -8.72 -18.14
N THR A 199 0.89 -9.36 -18.86
CA THR A 199 1.21 -10.57 -19.62
C THR A 199 2.00 -10.22 -20.88
N ASN A 200 2.82 -11.13 -21.38
CA ASN A 200 3.67 -10.89 -22.55
C ASN A 200 2.89 -10.71 -23.88
N TRP A 201 1.58 -10.98 -23.89
CA TRP A 201 0.69 -10.75 -25.05
C TRP A 201 -0.09 -9.43 -24.99
N VAL A 202 0.25 -8.52 -24.07
CA VAL A 202 -0.26 -7.14 -24.07
C VAL A 202 0.88 -6.13 -23.97
N VAL A 203 0.68 -4.92 -24.49
CA VAL A 203 1.67 -3.83 -24.43
C VAL A 203 1.00 -2.56 -23.89
N PRO A 204 1.05 -2.33 -22.57
CA PRO A 204 0.60 -1.08 -21.99
C PRO A 204 1.56 0.06 -22.32
N TYR A 205 1.04 1.26 -22.62
CA TYR A 205 1.88 2.42 -22.96
C TYR A 205 2.90 2.78 -21.86
N TRP A 206 2.55 2.58 -20.59
CA TRP A 206 3.44 2.87 -19.46
C TRP A 206 4.66 1.94 -19.40
N SER A 207 4.62 0.77 -20.04
CA SER A 207 5.69 -0.25 -19.93
C SER A 207 7.05 0.27 -20.42
N GLU A 208 7.05 1.16 -21.41
CA GLU A 208 8.26 1.79 -21.97
C GLU A 208 8.92 2.79 -21.00
N THR A 209 8.16 3.32 -20.03
CA THR A 209 8.66 4.29 -19.05
C THR A 209 9.28 3.63 -17.81
N LEU A 210 9.16 2.30 -17.70
CA LEU A 210 9.56 1.51 -16.54
C LEU A 210 10.71 0.54 -16.87
N ASP A 211 11.46 0.17 -15.84
CA ASP A 211 12.47 -0.88 -15.94
C ASP A 211 11.78 -2.26 -16.00
N LYS A 212 11.95 -3.01 -17.09
CA LYS A 212 11.56 -4.43 -17.15
C LYS A 212 12.49 -5.28 -16.30
N VAL A 213 12.00 -5.90 -15.23
CA VAL A 213 12.81 -6.54 -14.17
C VAL A 213 12.99 -8.04 -14.40
N VAL A 214 11.89 -8.78 -14.53
CA VAL A 214 11.91 -10.25 -14.59
C VAL A 214 10.66 -10.77 -15.28
N ALA A 215 10.74 -11.97 -15.87
CA ALA A 215 9.57 -12.73 -16.31
C ALA A 215 9.29 -13.88 -15.34
N VAL A 216 8.03 -14.09 -14.98
CA VAL A 216 7.56 -15.25 -14.21
C VAL A 216 6.38 -15.84 -14.96
N GLY A 217 6.61 -17.00 -15.58
CA GLY A 217 5.67 -17.54 -16.56
C GLY A 217 5.45 -16.53 -17.69
N THR A 218 4.20 -16.16 -17.92
CA THR A 218 3.80 -15.21 -18.97
C THR A 218 3.84 -13.76 -18.51
N HIS A 219 3.94 -13.51 -17.19
CA HIS A 219 3.97 -12.18 -16.63
C HIS A 219 5.36 -11.53 -16.71
N LEU A 220 5.39 -10.31 -17.24
CA LEU A 220 6.54 -9.42 -17.24
C LEU A 220 6.38 -8.40 -16.11
N PHE A 221 7.35 -8.33 -15.20
CA PHE A 221 7.32 -7.47 -14.03
C PHE A 221 8.19 -6.24 -14.22
N PHE A 222 7.70 -5.09 -13.76
CA PHE A 222 8.33 -3.79 -13.96
C PHE A 222 8.40 -3.00 -12.65
N ARG A 223 9.42 -2.15 -12.55
CA ARG A 223 9.58 -1.19 -11.47
C ARG A 223 9.76 0.21 -12.03
N TRP A 224 9.45 1.22 -11.22
CA TRP A 224 9.75 2.61 -11.55
C TRP A 224 11.22 2.82 -11.91
N SER A 225 11.46 3.59 -12.95
CA SER A 225 12.80 4.05 -13.31
C SER A 225 13.35 4.99 -12.23
N GLY A 226 14.67 4.96 -12.00
CA GLY A 226 15.33 5.87 -11.05
C GLY A 226 15.04 5.57 -9.58
N GLY A 227 14.91 6.62 -8.75
CA GLY A 227 14.83 6.51 -7.30
C GLY A 227 13.55 5.84 -6.78
N TRP A 228 12.42 6.02 -7.48
CA TRP A 228 11.12 5.48 -7.10
C TRP A 228 11.05 3.95 -7.18
N GLY A 229 11.93 3.31 -7.96
CA GLY A 229 12.00 1.83 -8.06
C GLY A 229 12.99 1.18 -7.10
N ARG A 230 13.63 1.98 -6.24
CA ARG A 230 14.70 1.52 -5.34
C ARG A 230 14.20 1.37 -3.90
N PRO A 231 14.85 0.53 -3.07
CA PRO A 231 14.44 0.28 -1.69
C PRO A 231 14.09 1.52 -0.84
N PRO A 232 14.78 2.68 -0.98
CA PRO A 232 14.44 3.90 -0.23
C PRO A 232 13.01 4.43 -0.44
N ALA A 233 12.34 4.13 -1.56
CA ALA A 233 10.98 4.59 -1.84
C ALA A 233 9.88 3.75 -1.13
N PHE A 234 10.23 2.59 -0.59
CA PHE A 234 9.27 1.60 -0.08
C PHE A 234 9.22 1.58 1.45
N ARG A 235 8.84 2.72 2.05
CA ARG A 235 8.86 2.95 3.49
C ARG A 235 7.49 3.14 4.13
N GLU A 236 6.46 3.26 3.31
CA GLU A 236 5.12 3.54 3.80
C GLU A 236 4.61 2.41 4.70
N GLY A 237 3.91 2.82 5.75
CA GLY A 237 3.31 1.92 6.72
C GLY A 237 1.91 1.48 6.30
N TYR A 238 1.50 0.34 6.84
CA TYR A 238 0.11 -0.09 6.81
C TYR A 238 -0.76 0.88 7.63
N ALA A 239 -1.92 1.26 7.10
CA ALA A 239 -2.84 2.23 7.69
C ALA A 239 -3.50 1.76 9.00
N GLY A 240 -3.38 0.47 9.33
CA GLY A 240 -3.86 -0.09 10.59
C GLY A 240 -5.26 -0.72 10.54
N ALA A 241 -5.93 -0.70 9.39
CA ALA A 241 -7.24 -1.33 9.19
C ALA A 241 -7.43 -1.83 7.75
N GLU A 242 -8.10 -2.97 7.58
CA GLU A 242 -8.57 -3.46 6.28
C GLU A 242 -10.07 -3.20 6.10
N PRO A 243 -10.49 -2.56 4.98
CA PRO A 243 -11.91 -2.44 4.66
C PRO A 243 -12.56 -3.81 4.38
N ALA A 244 -13.83 -3.95 4.73
CA ALA A 244 -14.66 -5.03 4.21
C ALA A 244 -14.88 -4.81 2.70
N ILE A 245 -14.80 -5.87 1.90
CA ILE A 245 -14.92 -5.79 0.45
C ILE A 245 -16.11 -6.66 0.04
N ALA A 246 -17.23 -6.00 -0.26
CA ALA A 246 -18.46 -6.71 -0.59
C ALA A 246 -18.34 -7.60 -1.83
N LEU A 247 -17.51 -7.20 -2.81
CA LEU A 247 -17.26 -7.97 -4.03
C LEU A 247 -16.75 -9.39 -3.76
N ILE A 248 -16.15 -9.64 -2.59
CA ILE A 248 -15.66 -10.96 -2.17
C ILE A 248 -16.32 -11.49 -0.89
N ALA A 249 -17.41 -10.87 -0.43
CA ALA A 249 -18.15 -11.31 0.76
C ALA A 249 -18.64 -12.77 0.64
N ARG A 250 -19.03 -13.19 -0.57
CA ARG A 250 -19.42 -14.58 -0.85
C ARG A 250 -18.27 -15.60 -0.72
N LEU A 251 -17.02 -15.14 -0.77
CA LEU A 251 -15.82 -15.98 -0.74
C LEU A 251 -15.24 -16.12 0.67
N SER A 252 -15.56 -15.19 1.58
CA SER A 252 -15.06 -15.20 2.94
C SER A 252 -15.99 -14.47 3.92
N PRO A 253 -16.34 -15.11 5.06
CA PRO A 253 -17.07 -14.48 6.14
C PRO A 253 -16.39 -13.24 6.73
N ALA A 254 -15.06 -13.09 6.62
CA ALA A 254 -14.37 -11.88 7.11
C ALA A 254 -14.75 -10.61 6.34
N HIS A 255 -15.24 -10.80 5.12
CA HIS A 255 -15.85 -9.76 4.30
C HIS A 255 -17.39 -9.85 4.30
N ALA A 256 -17.95 -10.92 4.85
CA ALA A 256 -19.38 -11.04 5.18
C ALA A 256 -19.61 -10.53 6.61
N GLY A 257 -19.69 -9.21 6.75
CA GLY A 257 -19.95 -8.55 8.00
C GLY A 257 -19.40 -7.14 7.91
N ASP A 258 -20.18 -6.13 7.64
CA ASP A 258 -21.59 -5.90 7.89
C ASP A 258 -22.08 -5.39 6.53
N VAL A 259 -22.85 -6.13 5.72
CA VAL A 259 -23.34 -5.59 4.43
C VAL A 259 -24.72 -6.14 4.09
N GLN A 260 -25.71 -5.25 3.90
CA GLN A 260 -27.02 -5.60 3.34
C GLN A 260 -27.00 -5.32 1.83
N LEU A 261 -27.52 -6.27 1.03
CA LEU A 261 -27.93 -5.99 -0.34
C LEU A 261 -29.23 -5.20 -0.29
N ALA A 262 -29.24 -3.98 -0.82
CA ALA A 262 -30.47 -3.25 -1.06
C ALA A 262 -31.28 -3.95 -2.17
N ALA A 263 -32.59 -3.69 -2.23
CA ALA A 263 -33.49 -4.29 -3.23
C ALA A 263 -33.10 -3.95 -4.68
N ASP A 264 -32.24 -2.94 -4.88
CA ASP A 264 -31.71 -2.51 -6.17
C ASP A 264 -30.31 -3.10 -6.50
N GLY A 265 -29.80 -4.01 -5.66
CA GLY A 265 -28.49 -4.63 -5.85
C GLY A 265 -27.30 -3.81 -5.34
N SER A 266 -27.54 -2.66 -4.70
CA SER A 266 -26.49 -1.86 -4.09
C SER A 266 -25.96 -2.49 -2.79
N VAL A 267 -24.65 -2.37 -2.60
CA VAL A 267 -23.90 -2.85 -1.43
C VAL A 267 -23.95 -1.79 -0.32
N ILE A 268 -24.50 -2.11 0.86
CA ILE A 268 -24.58 -1.19 2.01
C ILE A 268 -23.82 -1.76 3.22
N PRO A 269 -22.85 -1.06 3.85
CA PRO A 269 -22.22 -1.54 5.08
C PRO A 269 -23.16 -1.51 6.32
N ALA A 270 -23.48 -2.64 6.96
CA ALA A 270 -24.28 -2.75 8.19
C ALA A 270 -23.65 -2.15 9.48
N ASN A 271 -22.39 -1.66 9.44
CA ASN A 271 -21.82 -0.81 10.49
C ASN A 271 -22.15 0.67 10.28
N ALA A 272 -22.88 1.01 9.21
CA ALA A 272 -23.54 2.30 9.08
C ALA A 272 -24.46 2.57 10.29
N SER A 273 -25.17 1.56 10.79
CA SER A 273 -26.03 1.71 11.98
C SER A 273 -25.27 1.79 13.31
N ALA A 274 -24.04 1.30 13.41
CA ALA A 274 -23.24 1.39 14.65
C ALA A 274 -22.54 2.74 14.83
N ALA A 275 -22.39 3.51 13.75
CA ALA A 275 -21.83 4.85 13.78
C ALA A 275 -22.84 5.92 14.26
N ALA A 276 -24.14 5.61 14.23
CA ALA A 276 -25.20 6.46 14.74
C ALA A 276 -25.74 5.90 16.06
N LYS A 277 -25.68 6.70 17.14
CA LYS A 277 -26.35 6.39 18.41
C LYS A 277 -27.86 6.55 18.31
N SER A 278 -28.33 7.54 17.56
CA SER A 278 -29.75 7.77 17.29
C SER A 278 -29.94 8.75 16.13
N THR A 279 -31.04 8.58 15.38
CA THR A 279 -31.53 9.56 14.40
C THR A 279 -32.37 10.60 15.14
N ILE A 280 -31.97 11.88 15.11
CA ILE A 280 -32.65 12.93 15.89
C ILE A 280 -33.76 13.60 15.09
N SER A 281 -33.63 13.75 13.77
CA SER A 281 -34.70 14.31 12.93
C SER A 281 -34.49 14.06 11.44
N VAL A 282 -35.58 13.77 10.72
CA VAL A 282 -35.68 13.74 9.25
C VAL A 282 -36.42 15.02 8.82
N SER A 283 -35.93 15.75 7.82
CA SER A 283 -36.67 16.90 7.28
C SER A 283 -38.01 16.47 6.68
N ALA A 284 -38.98 17.39 6.59
CA ALA A 284 -40.26 17.11 5.94
C ALA A 284 -40.15 16.69 4.46
N SER A 285 -38.96 16.88 3.86
CA SER A 285 -38.64 16.50 2.48
C SER A 285 -37.85 15.19 2.36
N ASP A 286 -37.60 14.47 3.46
CA ASP A 286 -36.83 13.21 3.51
C ASP A 286 -35.40 13.24 2.92
N ASP A 287 -34.86 14.42 2.59
CA ASP A 287 -33.54 14.59 1.97
C ASP A 287 -32.49 15.20 2.92
N SER A 288 -32.88 15.56 4.14
CA SER A 288 -31.95 16.09 5.14
C SER A 288 -32.05 15.35 6.47
N PHE A 289 -30.90 14.96 7.01
CA PHE A 289 -30.77 14.09 8.18
C PHE A 289 -29.89 14.73 9.25
N ILE A 290 -30.33 14.63 10.50
CA ILE A 290 -29.55 14.99 11.69
C ILE A 290 -29.33 13.72 12.52
N LEU A 291 -28.06 13.37 12.74
CA LEU A 291 -27.68 12.17 13.47
C LEU A 291 -26.86 12.50 14.72
N LEU A 292 -27.14 11.78 15.80
CA LEU A 292 -26.19 11.63 16.90
C LEU A 292 -25.22 10.51 16.54
N LEU A 293 -23.95 10.85 16.37
CA LEU A 293 -22.89 9.91 16.09
C LEU A 293 -22.37 9.29 17.38
N ASP A 294 -21.93 8.03 17.32
CA ASP A 294 -21.18 7.47 18.43
C ASP A 294 -19.80 8.13 18.52
N ALA A 295 -19.54 8.82 19.62
CA ALA A 295 -18.23 9.38 19.95
C ALA A 295 -17.09 8.35 19.96
N LYS A 296 -17.40 7.05 20.12
CA LYS A 296 -16.43 5.96 20.06
C LYS A 296 -16.30 5.34 18.67
N ALA A 297 -17.16 5.69 17.72
CA ALA A 297 -17.09 5.16 16.37
C ALA A 297 -15.83 5.66 15.65
N SER A 298 -15.27 4.80 14.80
CA SER A 298 -14.15 5.19 13.94
C SER A 298 -14.59 6.29 12.97
N PRO A 299 -13.82 7.39 12.80
CA PRO A 299 -14.19 8.46 11.86
C PRO A 299 -14.28 7.98 10.41
N ALA A 300 -13.66 6.84 10.10
CA ALA A 300 -13.72 6.18 8.81
C ALA A 300 -15.09 5.50 8.53
N SER A 301 -15.95 5.30 9.54
CA SER A 301 -17.28 4.73 9.36
C SER A 301 -18.34 5.76 8.97
N PHE A 302 -18.09 7.06 9.20
CA PHE A 302 -19.07 8.12 8.92
C PHE A 302 -19.46 8.27 7.44
N PRO A 303 -18.54 8.13 6.46
CA PRO A 303 -18.92 8.13 5.05
C PRO A 303 -19.87 6.99 4.69
N ALA A 304 -19.64 5.80 5.23
CA ALA A 304 -20.51 4.66 5.01
C ALA A 304 -21.91 4.90 5.61
N LEU A 305 -21.97 5.48 6.82
CA LEU A 305 -23.23 5.93 7.41
C LEU A 305 -23.95 6.95 6.51
N ALA A 306 -23.24 7.95 6.02
CA ALA A 306 -23.80 8.97 5.13
C ALA A 306 -24.40 8.37 3.85
N LEU A 307 -23.64 7.53 3.16
CA LEU A 307 -24.08 6.86 1.94
C LEU A 307 -25.33 5.99 2.19
N THR A 308 -25.36 5.31 3.33
CA THR A 308 -26.49 4.45 3.74
C THR A 308 -27.74 5.28 4.02
N THR A 309 -27.63 6.34 4.82
CA THR A 309 -28.78 7.19 5.15
C THR A 309 -29.32 7.89 3.89
N CYS A 310 -28.43 8.31 2.99
CA CYS A 310 -28.81 9.03 1.78
C CYS A 310 -29.39 8.12 0.69
N GLY A 311 -28.99 6.86 0.62
CA GLY A 311 -29.50 5.90 -0.36
C GLY A 311 -29.30 6.38 -1.80
N THR A 312 -30.37 6.34 -2.61
CA THR A 312 -30.37 6.73 -4.02
C THR A 312 -30.78 8.18 -4.30
N ARG A 313 -31.07 8.98 -3.25
CA ARG A 313 -31.55 10.36 -3.39
C ARG A 313 -30.58 11.24 -4.17
N ASP A 314 -31.10 12.01 -5.13
CA ASP A 314 -30.30 12.95 -5.93
C ASP A 314 -29.70 14.07 -5.08
N PHE A 315 -30.50 14.61 -4.16
CA PHE A 315 -30.05 15.52 -3.12
C PHE A 315 -30.07 14.81 -1.76
N CYS A 316 -28.97 14.87 -1.03
CA CYS A 316 -28.96 14.42 0.35
C CYS A 316 -27.99 15.23 1.20
N LYS A 317 -28.47 15.69 2.35
CA LYS A 317 -27.68 16.39 3.34
C LYS A 317 -27.72 15.64 4.67
N LEU A 318 -26.58 15.18 5.15
CA LEU A 318 -26.47 14.53 6.45
C LEU A 318 -25.51 15.32 7.34
N LEU A 319 -25.97 15.66 8.53
CA LEU A 319 -25.23 16.40 9.53
C LEU A 319 -25.15 15.56 10.81
N GLY A 320 -23.94 15.43 11.38
CA GLY A 320 -23.68 14.57 12.52
C GLY A 320 -22.94 15.27 13.66
N TRP A 321 -23.35 14.99 14.89
CA TRP A 321 -22.72 15.44 16.13
C TRP A 321 -22.38 14.27 17.02
N THR A 322 -21.21 14.24 17.64
CA THR A 322 -20.88 13.23 18.66
C THR A 322 -21.30 13.62 20.07
N ASP A 323 -21.46 14.93 20.33
CA ASP A 323 -21.90 15.46 21.61
C ASP A 323 -23.41 15.78 21.57
N PRO A 324 -24.25 15.08 22.37
CA PRO A 324 -25.69 15.30 22.38
C PRO A 324 -26.10 16.68 22.90
N HIS A 325 -25.27 17.38 23.69
CA HIS A 325 -25.59 18.73 24.18
C HIS A 325 -25.53 19.78 23.08
N HIS A 326 -24.74 19.53 22.04
CA HIS A 326 -24.56 20.42 20.90
C HIS A 326 -25.37 19.97 19.67
N ALA A 327 -26.01 18.80 19.74
CA ALA A 327 -26.82 18.27 18.65
C ALA A 327 -28.15 19.06 18.53
N PRO A 328 -28.51 19.57 17.34
CA PRO A 328 -29.80 20.19 17.09
C PRO A 328 -30.93 19.17 17.19
N LYS A 329 -32.09 19.60 17.70
CA LYS A 329 -33.32 18.78 17.76
C LYS A 329 -34.19 18.88 16.51
N ALA A 330 -33.95 19.91 15.69
CA ALA A 330 -34.65 20.15 14.43
C ALA A 330 -33.80 21.06 13.53
N LEU A 331 -34.18 21.14 12.25
CA LEU A 331 -33.69 22.16 11.33
C LEU A 331 -34.48 23.47 11.52
N PRO A 332 -33.87 24.65 11.30
CA PRO A 332 -32.49 24.89 10.89
C PRO A 332 -31.48 24.84 12.05
N VAL A 333 -30.24 24.45 11.74
CA VAL A 333 -29.12 24.38 12.71
C VAL A 333 -28.61 25.78 13.03
N THR A 334 -28.43 26.11 14.31
CA THR A 334 -27.88 27.43 14.71
C THR A 334 -26.39 27.54 14.38
N PRO A 335 -25.82 28.76 14.25
CA PRO A 335 -24.39 28.93 13.98
C PRO A 335 -23.47 28.21 14.98
N ASP A 336 -23.82 28.21 16.27
CA ASP A 336 -23.03 27.55 17.30
C ASP A 336 -23.10 26.01 17.19
N GLN A 337 -24.29 25.48 16.88
CA GLN A 337 -24.44 24.05 16.58
C GLN A 337 -23.67 23.66 15.32
N HIS A 338 -23.62 24.54 14.31
CA HIS A 338 -22.86 24.33 13.08
C HIS A 338 -21.35 24.23 13.34
N LYS A 339 -20.81 25.04 14.25
CA LYS A 339 -19.40 25.00 14.68
C LYS A 339 -19.06 23.73 15.47
N ALA A 340 -20.02 23.24 16.25
CA ALA A 340 -19.88 22.02 17.05
C ALA A 340 -20.10 20.72 16.26
N MET A 341 -20.51 20.82 14.99
CA MET A 341 -20.75 19.68 14.11
C MET A 341 -19.48 18.83 13.96
N SER A 342 -19.66 17.52 13.98
CA SER A 342 -18.58 16.52 13.94
C SER A 342 -18.30 16.02 12.53
N PHE A 343 -19.35 15.86 11.74
CA PHE A 343 -19.30 15.30 10.40
C PHE A 343 -20.44 15.85 9.53
N SER A 344 -20.16 16.05 8.24
CA SER A 344 -21.12 16.56 7.26
C SER A 344 -20.92 15.84 5.93
N TYR A 345 -22.04 15.42 5.35
CA TYR A 345 -22.11 14.90 4.00
C TYR A 345 -23.16 15.68 3.21
N LEU A 346 -22.79 16.11 2.01
CA LEU A 346 -23.71 16.76 1.09
C LEU A 346 -23.50 16.18 -0.30
N ARG A 347 -24.57 15.63 -0.87
CA ARG A 347 -24.64 15.15 -2.25
C ARG A 347 -25.73 15.91 -2.99
N ASN A 348 -25.40 16.34 -4.20
CA ASN A 348 -26.33 16.82 -5.20
C ASN A 348 -25.87 16.30 -6.57
N ARG A 349 -26.54 15.26 -7.07
CA ARG A 349 -26.21 14.63 -8.36
C ARG A 349 -26.48 15.53 -9.56
N SER A 350 -27.47 16.43 -9.45
CA SER A 350 -27.88 17.31 -10.56
C SER A 350 -26.79 18.29 -10.99
N ASN A 351 -25.83 18.60 -10.12
CA ASN A 351 -24.70 19.48 -10.40
C ASN A 351 -23.33 18.83 -10.12
N GLY A 352 -23.28 17.50 -9.96
CA GLY A 352 -22.05 16.76 -9.69
C GLY A 352 -21.36 17.10 -8.36
N PHE A 353 -22.09 17.65 -7.39
CA PHE A 353 -21.52 18.05 -6.10
C PHE A 353 -21.61 16.90 -5.09
N GLU A 354 -20.49 16.46 -4.55
CA GLU A 354 -20.44 15.53 -3.44
C GLU A 354 -19.27 15.87 -2.52
N LYS A 355 -19.56 16.03 -1.22
CA LYS A 355 -18.53 16.43 -0.25
C LYS A 355 -18.75 15.78 1.11
N LEU A 356 -17.64 15.29 1.67
CA LEU A 356 -17.53 14.74 3.01
C LEU A 356 -16.57 15.62 3.81
N LEU A 357 -17.03 16.13 4.95
CA LEU A 357 -16.23 17.00 5.81
C LEU A 357 -16.28 16.50 7.25
N TRP A 358 -15.13 16.57 7.93
CA TRP A 358 -14.96 16.27 9.34
C TRP A 358 -14.56 17.51 10.10
N ASN A 359 -14.94 17.57 11.37
CA ASN A 359 -14.34 18.51 12.30
C ASN A 359 -12.93 18.06 12.65
N CYS A 360 -11.93 18.63 12.00
CA CYS A 360 -10.53 18.23 12.18
C CYS A 360 -9.95 18.55 13.57
N LYS A 361 -10.66 19.32 14.40
CA LYS A 361 -10.32 19.47 15.83
C LYS A 361 -10.70 18.21 16.63
N GLN A 362 -11.75 17.50 16.21
CA GLN A 362 -12.19 16.24 16.82
C GLN A 362 -11.54 15.03 16.13
N PHE A 363 -11.41 15.06 14.80
CA PHE A 363 -10.93 13.97 13.97
C PHE A 363 -9.86 14.45 12.99
N PRO A 364 -8.57 14.46 13.38
CA PRO A 364 -7.49 14.93 12.53
C PRO A 364 -7.47 14.21 11.17
N ARG A 365 -7.35 14.98 10.08
CA ARG A 365 -7.27 14.47 8.71
C ARG A 365 -5.96 14.90 8.04
N PRO A 366 -5.33 14.02 7.24
CA PRO A 366 -4.13 14.38 6.49
C PRO A 366 -4.41 15.35 5.33
N ASP A 367 -5.63 15.36 4.79
CA ASP A 367 -6.06 16.27 3.73
C ASP A 367 -6.89 17.44 4.31
N PRO A 368 -6.39 18.69 4.23
CA PRO A 368 -7.12 19.87 4.70
C PRO A 368 -8.47 20.09 4.01
N ASN A 369 -8.67 19.57 2.80
CA ASN A 369 -9.94 19.71 2.07
C ASN A 369 -11.06 18.85 2.66
N GLN A 370 -10.71 17.90 3.52
CA GLN A 370 -11.65 17.09 4.29
C GLN A 370 -12.03 17.75 5.62
N CYS A 371 -11.42 18.90 5.96
CA CYS A 371 -11.73 19.64 7.16
C CYS A 371 -12.86 20.64 6.93
N MET A 372 -13.82 20.67 7.85
CA MET A 372 -14.78 21.77 7.92
C MET A 372 -14.04 23.09 8.15
N LYS A 373 -14.46 24.13 7.44
CA LYS A 373 -14.05 25.50 7.73
C LYS A 373 -14.84 25.93 8.97
N GLY A 374 -14.12 26.14 10.07
CA GLY A 374 -14.69 26.48 11.39
C GLY A 374 -15.17 27.91 11.50
#